data_AF-A0A7X5N0G2-F1
#
_entry.id   AF-A0A7X5N0G2-F1
#
_cell.length_a   1.000
_cell.length_b   1.000
_cell.length_c   1.000
_cell.angle_alpha   90.00
_cell.angle_beta   90.00
_cell.angle_gamma   90.00
#
_symmetry.space_group_name_H-M   'P 1'
#
loop_
_entity.id
_entity.type
_entity.pdbx_description
1 polymer ?
#
loop_
_entity_poly.entity_id
_entity_poly.type
_entity_poly.pdbx_seq_one_letter_code
_entity_poly.pdbx_strand_id
1 'polypeptide(L)' 'MTDSSKVVLITGAGRRIGAQIATTLHAAGYRVALHAHR' A
#
# COMPACT_ATOMS: atom_id res chain seq x y z
N MET A 1 20.86 -6.19 5.23
CA MET A 1 20.58 -5.98 3.80
C MET A 1 19.46 -4.96 3.71
N THR A 2 19.74 -3.72 3.33
CA THR A 2 18.72 -2.68 3.12
C THR A 2 18.12 -2.86 1.74
N ASP A 3 16.87 -3.31 1.69
CA ASP A 3 16.09 -3.37 0.46
C ASP A 3 15.72 -1.94 0.03
N SER A 4 16.09 -1.57 -1.20
CA SER A 4 15.88 -0.23 -1.78
C SER A 4 14.50 -0.05 -2.41
N SER A 5 13.61 -1.03 -2.29
CA SER A 5 12.24 -0.92 -2.79
C SER A 5 11.50 0.25 -2.13
N LYS A 6 10.74 0.99 -2.95
CA LYS A 6 9.99 2.17 -2.50
C LYS A 6 8.88 1.72 -1.55
N VAL A 7 8.70 2.46 -0.45
CA VAL A 7 7.69 2.19 0.58
C VAL A 7 6.62 3.28 0.55
N VAL A 8 5.35 2.89 0.70
CA VAL A 8 4.21 3.83 0.77
C VAL A 8 3.26 3.46 1.92
N LEU A 9 2.83 4.47 2.68
CA LEU A 9 1.76 4.35 3.67
C LEU A 9 0.42 4.77 3.05
N ILE A 10 -0.59 3.90 3.16
CA ILE A 10 -1.94 4.15 2.64
C ILE A 10 -2.92 4.08 3.80
N THR A 11 -3.59 5.19 4.09
CA THR A 11 -4.70 5.25 5.06
C THR A 11 -6.04 4.99 4.37
N GLY A 12 -7.01 4.45 5.11
CA GLY A 12 -8.31 4.07 4.54
C GLY A 12 -8.21 2.92 3.53
N ALA A 13 -7.17 2.08 3.62
CA ALA A 13 -6.87 1.05 2.62
C ALA A 13 -7.83 -0.15 2.63
N GLY A 14 -8.77 -0.22 3.59
CA GLY A 14 -9.58 -1.41 3.80
C GLY A 14 -10.69 -1.65 2.77
N ARG A 15 -11.06 -0.66 1.94
CA ARG A 15 -12.12 -0.81 0.93
C ARG A 15 -12.07 0.26 -0.17
N ARG A 16 -12.83 0.04 -1.23
CA ARG A 16 -13.05 0.98 -2.35
C ARG A 16 -11.72 1.50 -2.91
N ILE A 17 -11.55 2.82 -2.93
CA ILE A 17 -10.41 3.51 -3.54
C ILE A 17 -9.10 3.14 -2.83
N GLY A 18 -9.08 3.13 -1.50
CA GLY A 18 -7.86 2.80 -0.74
C GLY A 18 -7.34 1.38 -1.04
N ALA A 19 -8.26 0.42 -1.21
CA ALA A 19 -7.91 -0.94 -1.59
C ALA A 19 -7.35 -1.00 -3.03
N GLN A 20 -7.94 -0.26 -3.97
CA GLN A 20 -7.41 -0.20 -5.34
C GLN A 20 -6.03 0.46 -5.40
N ILE A 21 -5.80 1.55 -4.67
CA ILE A 21 -4.49 2.20 -4.59
C ILE A 21 -3.44 1.21 -4.05
N ALA A 22 -3.77 0.46 -2.99
CA ALA A 22 -2.89 -0.55 -2.42
C ALA A 22 -2.53 -1.63 -3.44
N THR A 23 -3.52 -2.19 -4.13
CA THR A 23 -3.31 -3.22 -5.16
C THR A 23 -2.46 -2.69 -6.32
N THR A 24 -2.76 -1.49 -6.83
CA THR A 24 -2.03 -0.89 -7.94
C THR A 24 -0.56 -0.62 -7.58
N LEU A 25 -0.29 -0.04 -6.40
CA LEU A 25 1.08 0.28 -6.00
C LEU A 25 1.86 -0.98 -5.65
N HIS A 26 1.23 -1.98 -5.04
CA HIS A 26 1.88 -3.25 -4.79
C HIS A 26 2.27 -3.95 -6.11
N ALA A 27 1.38 -3.96 -7.11
CA ALA A 27 1.68 -4.49 -8.44
C ALA A 27 2.79 -3.71 -9.16
N ALA A 28 2.96 -2.43 -8.86
CA ALA A 28 4.06 -1.59 -9.36
C ALA A 28 5.39 -1.79 -8.60
N GLY A 29 5.48 -2.74 -7.66
CA GLY A 29 6.70 -3.07 -6.93
C GLY A 29 6.92 -2.26 -5.65
N TYR A 30 5.91 -1.54 -5.17
CA TYR A 30 5.99 -0.85 -3.88
C TYR A 30 5.72 -1.81 -2.73
N ARG A 31 6.44 -1.59 -1.63
CA ARG A 31 6.09 -2.14 -0.33
C ARG A 31 5.01 -1.26 0.29
N VAL A 32 3.84 -1.84 0.52
CA VAL A 32 2.67 -1.12 1.00
C VAL A 32 2.47 -1.32 2.51
N ALA A 33 2.38 -0.24 3.26
CA ALA A 33 1.91 -0.24 4.65
C ALA A 33 0.45 0.22 4.66
N LEU A 34 -0.45 -0.63 5.13
CA LEU A 34 -1.89 -0.40 5.04
C LEU A 34 -2.46 -0.05 6.41
N HIS A 35 -3.12 1.11 6.51
CA HIS A 35 -3.90 1.51 7.67
C HIS A 35 -5.39 1.50 7.33
N ALA A 36 -6.18 0.81 8.15
CA ALA A 36 -7.63 0.80 8.05
C ALA A 36 -8.25 0.67 9.45
N HIS A 37 -9.37 1.35 9.66
CA HIS A 37 -10.24 1.09 10.80
C HIS A 37 -11.26 -0.01 10.43
N ARG A 38 -11.69 -0.77 11.43
CA ARG A 38 -12.65 -1.87 11.28
C ARG A 38 -14.03 -1.36 10.89
#